data_AF-A0A5P8KJJ1-F1
#
_entry.id   AF-A0A5P8KJJ1-F1
#
_cell.length_a   1.000
_cell.length_b   1.000
_cell.length_c   1.000
_cell.angle_alpha   90.00
_cell.angle_beta   90.00
_cell.angle_gamma   90.00
#
_symmetry.space_group_name_H-M   'P 1'
#
loop_
_entity.id
_entity.type
_entity.pdbx_description
1 polymer ?
#
loop_
_entity_poly.entity_id
_entity_poly.type
_entity_poly.pdbx_seq_one_letter_code
_entity_poly.pdbx_strand_id
1 'polypeptide(L)'
;MFETGADELAVPVPDTDTLYGVLHGAVRTLGPAGIANVLGTFEELDGAEFFEVAYCRRFAYRLALSFWYEGARARPMTAGEAAVALYLSDAYRHHHIDPATFRRTPLLVSRAIRQGAALVPVETLMRLGAAMVREFAVTAVTPPVTPVATQVDAPSTPGRDWLYRQALPDYHRRRFCFDLMRFDARQPSPLIVRLDGGAYAVGATPPAGPDGTWARTLRAEW
;
A
#
# COMPACT_ATOMS: atom_id res chain seq x y z
N MET A 1 10.54 2.94 5.61
CA MET A 1 11.36 1.72 5.79
C MET A 1 10.76 0.73 6.78
N PHE A 2 10.10 1.18 7.86
CA PHE A 2 9.56 0.28 8.88
C PHE A 2 8.31 -0.51 8.47
N GLU A 3 7.32 0.09 7.80
CA GLU A 3 6.13 -0.65 7.35
C GLU A 3 6.49 -1.70 6.28
N THR A 4 7.39 -1.36 5.36
CA THR A 4 7.93 -2.30 4.37
C THR A 4 8.74 -3.42 5.02
N GLY A 5 9.55 -3.10 6.05
CA GLY A 5 10.33 -4.10 6.79
C GLY A 5 9.47 -4.96 7.72
N ALA A 6 8.41 -4.41 8.29
CA ALA A 6 7.45 -5.14 9.13
C ALA A 6 6.55 -6.04 8.29
N ASP A 7 6.15 -5.60 7.09
CA ASP A 7 5.46 -6.45 6.10
C ASP A 7 6.33 -7.64 5.65
N GLU A 8 7.65 -7.43 5.55
CA GLU A 8 8.65 -8.45 5.23
C GLU A 8 8.93 -9.40 6.39
N LEU A 9 8.96 -8.89 7.63
CA LEU A 9 9.33 -9.63 8.84
C LEU A 9 8.13 -10.11 9.68
N ALA A 10 6.90 -9.87 9.22
CA ALA A 10 5.66 -10.12 9.96
C ALA A 10 5.66 -9.53 11.39
N VAL A 11 6.38 -8.43 11.62
CA VAL A 11 6.40 -7.75 12.92
C VAL A 11 5.01 -7.16 13.16
N PRO A 12 4.40 -7.36 14.34
CA PRO A 12 3.06 -6.85 14.62
C PRO A 12 3.06 -5.33 14.66
N VAL A 13 2.68 -4.72 13.54
CA VAL A 13 2.33 -3.30 13.45
C VAL A 13 0.84 -3.20 13.75
N PRO A 14 0.39 -2.23 14.57
CA PRO A 14 -1.04 -2.02 14.79
C PRO A 14 -1.75 -1.87 13.44
N ASP A 15 -2.87 -2.55 13.22
CA ASP A 15 -3.68 -2.33 12.01
C ASP A 15 -4.48 -1.02 12.13
N THR A 16 -5.07 -0.57 11.03
CA THR A 16 -5.83 0.69 10.99
C THR A 16 -7.06 0.66 11.90
N ASP A 17 -7.72 -0.48 12.05
CA ASP A 17 -8.88 -0.63 12.94
C ASP A 17 -8.48 -0.54 14.42
N THR A 18 -7.33 -1.10 14.80
CA THR A 18 -6.75 -0.94 16.14
C THR A 18 -6.43 0.52 16.40
N LEU A 19 -5.79 1.22 15.46
CA LEU A 19 -5.51 2.65 15.58
C LEU A 19 -6.79 3.47 15.73
N TYR A 20 -7.82 3.16 14.95
CA TYR A 20 -9.11 3.81 15.04
C TYR A 20 -9.78 3.59 16.40
N GLY A 21 -9.74 2.35 16.91
CA GLY A 21 -10.25 2.01 18.24
C GLY A 21 -9.54 2.79 19.35
N VAL A 22 -8.21 2.90 19.28
CA VAL A 22 -7.41 3.70 20.23
C VAL A 22 -7.77 5.18 20.15
N LEU A 23 -7.88 5.76 18.95
CA LEU A 23 -8.29 7.15 18.78
C LEU A 23 -9.69 7.40 19.37
N HIS A 24 -10.65 6.52 19.08
CA HIS A 24 -12.00 6.64 19.61
C HIS A 24 -12.03 6.52 21.14
N GLY A 25 -11.23 5.62 21.72
CA GLY A 25 -11.06 5.51 23.17
C GLY A 25 -10.45 6.77 23.79
N ALA A 26 -9.46 7.37 23.13
CA ALA A 26 -8.85 8.64 23.56
C ALA A 26 -9.87 9.80 23.50
N VAL A 27 -10.64 9.91 22.41
CA VAL A 27 -11.71 10.92 22.26
C VAL A 27 -12.76 10.77 23.35
N ARG A 28 -13.17 9.53 23.67
CA ARG A 28 -14.14 9.28 24.75
C ARG A 28 -13.63 9.68 26.14
N THR A 29 -12.33 9.54 26.37
CA THR A 29 -11.71 9.80 27.69
C THR A 29 -11.37 11.28 27.87
N LEU A 30 -10.74 11.88 26.87
CA LEU A 30 -10.18 13.24 26.96
C LEU A 30 -11.10 14.31 26.36
N GLY A 31 -12.03 13.92 25.50
CA GLY A 31 -12.79 14.82 24.66
C GLY A 31 -11.93 15.51 23.58
N PRO A 32 -12.57 16.20 22.60
CA PRO A 32 -11.84 16.88 21.53
C PRO A 32 -10.88 17.96 22.05
N ALA A 33 -11.29 18.72 23.07
CA ALA A 33 -10.48 19.77 23.67
C ALA A 33 -9.27 19.21 24.44
N GLY A 34 -9.44 18.08 25.14
CA GLY A 34 -8.33 17.40 25.83
C GLY A 34 -7.29 16.85 24.84
N ILE A 35 -7.74 16.32 23.70
CA ILE A 35 -6.84 15.90 22.62
C ILE A 35 -6.04 17.09 22.09
N ALA A 36 -6.68 18.22 21.80
CA ALA A 36 -5.99 19.41 21.29
C ALA A 36 -4.90 19.92 22.27
N ASN A 37 -5.19 19.91 23.57
CA ASN A 37 -4.22 20.32 24.59
C ASN A 37 -2.99 19.40 24.64
N VAL A 38 -3.20 18.09 24.50
CA VAL A 38 -2.11 17.10 24.50
C VAL A 38 -1.30 17.16 23.20
N LEU A 39 -1.95 17.49 22.08
CA LEU A 39 -1.32 17.55 20.76
C LEU A 39 -0.17 18.57 20.73
N GLY A 40 -0.34 19.74 21.36
CA GLY A 40 0.71 20.76 21.46
C GLY A 40 2.00 20.26 22.14
N THR A 41 1.91 19.31 23.08
CA THR A 41 3.08 18.69 23.71
C THR A 41 3.88 17.81 22.75
N PHE A 42 3.22 17.21 21.76
CA PHE A 42 3.86 16.30 20.79
C PHE A 42 4.28 17.00 19.49
N GLU A 43 3.73 18.16 19.17
CA GLU A 43 4.10 18.94 17.97
C GLU A 43 5.56 19.42 18.01
N GLU A 44 6.08 19.73 19.20
CA GLU A 44 7.44 20.23 19.40
C GLU A 44 8.51 19.14 19.28
N LEU A 45 8.13 17.86 19.29
CA LEU A 45 9.08 16.75 19.22
C LEU A 45 9.54 16.51 17.78
N ASP A 46 10.86 16.47 17.60
CA ASP A 46 11.47 16.14 16.31
C ASP A 46 11.40 14.64 16.03
N GLY A 47 10.91 14.29 14.84
CA GLY A 47 10.84 12.89 14.38
C GLY A 47 12.20 12.31 13.99
N ALA A 48 13.22 13.14 13.77
CA ALA A 48 14.59 12.67 13.56
C ALA A 48 15.29 12.28 14.87
N GLU A 49 14.93 12.92 15.98
CA GLU A 49 15.43 12.60 17.32
C GLU A 49 14.61 11.46 17.96
N PHE A 50 13.29 11.50 17.83
CA PHE A 50 12.35 10.53 18.41
C PHE A 50 11.67 9.73 17.30
N PHE A 51 12.18 8.53 17.01
CA PHE A 51 11.67 7.68 15.93
C PHE A 51 10.20 7.28 16.14
N GLU A 52 9.73 7.23 17.38
CA GLU A 52 8.35 6.95 17.76
C GLU A 52 7.41 8.03 17.22
N VAL A 53 7.84 9.29 17.22
CA VAL A 53 7.07 10.41 16.65
C VAL A 53 6.91 10.21 15.13
N ALA A 54 7.97 9.77 14.45
CA ALA A 54 7.90 9.43 13.03
C ALA A 54 6.99 8.21 12.75
N TYR A 55 6.88 7.23 13.65
CA TYR A 55 5.89 6.15 13.54
C TYR A 55 4.47 6.66 13.76
N CYS A 56 4.23 7.44 14.81
CA CYS A 56 2.92 8.01 15.11
C CYS A 56 2.40 8.90 13.97
N ARG A 57 3.27 9.73 13.35
CA ARG A 57 2.90 10.55 12.17
C ARG A 57 2.48 9.68 10.99
N ARG A 58 3.14 8.54 10.76
CA ARG A 58 2.75 7.59 9.70
C ARG A 58 1.43 6.89 10.00
N PHE A 59 1.22 6.45 11.23
CA PHE A 59 -0.05 5.87 11.67
C PHE A 59 -1.21 6.86 11.56
N ALA A 60 -1.00 8.11 11.99
CA ALA A 60 -1.98 9.18 11.83
C ALA A 60 -2.28 9.44 10.35
N TYR A 61 -1.26 9.48 9.50
CA TYR A 61 -1.43 9.62 8.06
C TYR A 61 -2.23 8.46 7.45
N ARG A 62 -1.92 7.21 7.79
CA ARG A 62 -2.67 6.02 7.34
C ARG A 62 -4.12 6.07 7.78
N LEU A 63 -4.37 6.47 9.03
CA LEU A 63 -5.72 6.62 9.57
C LEU A 63 -6.50 7.73 8.86
N ALA A 64 -5.86 8.89 8.58
CA ALA A 64 -6.46 9.98 7.82
C ALA A 64 -6.83 9.55 6.40
N LEU A 65 -5.96 8.77 5.74
CA LEU A 65 -6.28 8.19 4.43
C LEU A 65 -7.47 7.22 4.49
N SER A 66 -7.64 6.50 5.59
CA SER A 66 -8.75 5.57 5.76
C SER A 66 -10.11 6.25 5.74
N PHE A 67 -10.18 7.49 6.19
CA PHE A 67 -11.38 8.33 6.19
C PHE A 67 -11.31 9.47 5.17
N TRP A 68 -10.53 9.30 4.09
CA TRP A 68 -10.35 10.34 3.07
C TRP A 68 -11.65 10.69 2.32
N TYR A 69 -12.58 9.73 2.23
CA TYR A 69 -13.85 9.89 1.54
C TYR A 69 -15.00 9.81 2.54
N GLU A 70 -15.98 10.71 2.38
CA GLU A 70 -17.22 10.66 3.16
C GLU A 70 -17.98 9.37 2.84
N GLY A 71 -18.44 8.66 3.88
CA GLY A 71 -19.20 7.40 3.72
C GLY A 71 -18.42 6.29 3.01
N ALA A 72 -17.08 6.29 3.12
CA ALA A 72 -16.27 5.22 2.55
C ALA A 72 -14.97 5.02 3.33
N ARG A 73 -14.47 3.78 3.31
CA ARG A 73 -13.12 3.47 3.78
C ARG A 73 -12.17 3.47 2.59
N ALA A 74 -10.98 4.01 2.76
CA ALA A 74 -9.97 3.98 1.73
C ALA A 74 -8.65 3.44 2.22
N ARG A 75 -7.80 3.00 1.31
CA ARG A 75 -6.42 2.65 1.61
C ARG A 75 -5.54 2.89 0.41
N PRO A 76 -4.24 3.12 0.59
CA PRO A 76 -3.30 3.07 -0.52
C PRO A 76 -3.41 1.74 -1.27
N MET A 77 -3.25 1.76 -2.59
CA MET A 77 -2.97 0.54 -3.34
C MET A 77 -1.70 -0.12 -2.79
N THR A 78 -1.73 -1.45 -2.66
CA THR A 78 -0.54 -2.23 -2.31
C THR A 78 0.50 -2.13 -3.43
N ALA A 79 1.75 -2.49 -3.14
CA ALA A 79 2.80 -2.54 -4.16
C ALA A 79 2.40 -3.42 -5.36
N GLY A 80 1.74 -4.57 -5.09
CA GLY A 80 1.25 -5.46 -6.15
C GLY A 80 0.10 -4.87 -6.96
N GLU A 81 -0.88 -4.23 -6.32
CA GLU A 81 -2.01 -3.61 -7.04
C GLU A 81 -1.54 -2.49 -7.97
N ALA A 82 -0.67 -1.61 -7.47
CA ALA A 82 -0.11 -0.54 -8.28
C ALA A 82 0.78 -1.09 -9.41
N ALA A 83 1.52 -2.17 -9.16
CA ALA A 83 2.34 -2.82 -10.17
C ALA A 83 1.50 -3.50 -11.27
N VAL A 84 0.39 -4.14 -10.93
CA VAL A 84 -0.55 -4.70 -11.92
C VAL A 84 -1.18 -3.58 -12.74
N ALA A 85 -1.64 -2.51 -12.10
CA ALA A 85 -2.18 -1.35 -12.81
C ALA A 85 -1.14 -0.76 -13.77
N LEU A 86 0.11 -0.62 -13.33
CA LEU A 86 1.20 -0.17 -14.19
C LEU A 86 1.48 -1.15 -15.36
N TYR A 87 1.45 -2.46 -15.10
CA TYR A 87 1.60 -3.47 -16.13
C TYR A 87 0.50 -3.39 -17.18
N LEU A 88 -0.75 -3.17 -16.78
CA LEU A 88 -1.88 -3.09 -17.70
C LEU A 88 -1.88 -1.80 -18.52
N SER A 89 -1.20 -0.75 -18.05
CA SER A 89 -1.09 0.51 -18.78
C SER A 89 -0.32 0.38 -20.10
N ASP A 90 -0.59 1.28 -21.04
CA ASP A 90 0.16 1.35 -22.30
C ASP A 90 1.56 1.96 -22.15
N ALA A 91 1.87 2.57 -20.98
CA ALA A 91 3.11 3.33 -20.75
C ALA A 91 4.39 2.51 -21.00
N TYR A 92 4.34 1.19 -20.78
CA TYR A 92 5.47 0.30 -20.98
C TYR A 92 5.31 -0.65 -22.18
N ARG A 93 4.15 -0.65 -22.86
CA ARG A 93 3.85 -1.61 -23.95
C ARG A 93 4.67 -1.34 -25.21
N HIS A 94 5.12 -0.11 -25.40
CA HIS A 94 5.82 0.33 -26.59
C HIS A 94 7.29 0.75 -26.35
N HIS A 95 7.83 0.52 -25.14
CA HIS A 95 9.20 0.94 -24.75
C HIS A 95 9.53 2.41 -25.10
N HIS A 96 8.53 3.29 -25.26
CA HIS A 96 8.75 4.68 -25.67
C HIS A 96 9.45 5.51 -24.59
N ILE A 97 9.53 5.02 -23.35
CA ILE A 97 10.13 5.68 -22.21
C ILE A 97 11.11 4.71 -21.55
N ASP A 98 12.39 5.08 -21.51
CA ASP A 98 13.43 4.32 -20.81
C ASP A 98 13.13 4.26 -19.29
N PRO A 99 13.30 3.10 -18.63
CA PRO A 99 13.23 2.93 -17.18
C PRO A 99 13.81 4.06 -16.31
N ALA A 100 14.94 4.67 -16.72
CA ALA A 100 15.53 5.77 -15.95
C ALA A 100 14.66 7.04 -15.97
N THR A 101 14.00 7.32 -17.09
CA THR A 101 13.06 8.45 -17.23
C THR A 101 11.80 8.19 -16.39
N PHE A 102 11.29 6.96 -16.40
CA PHE A 102 10.10 6.60 -15.65
C PHE A 102 10.28 6.79 -14.13
N ARG A 103 11.45 6.43 -13.59
CA ARG A 103 11.82 6.68 -12.18
C ARG A 103 11.87 8.16 -11.82
N ARG A 104 12.20 9.03 -12.78
CA ARG A 104 12.36 10.48 -12.58
C ARG A 104 11.08 11.27 -12.81
N THR A 105 9.99 10.64 -13.24
CA THR A 105 8.74 11.34 -13.56
C THR A 105 7.52 10.74 -12.86
N PRO A 106 7.34 11.02 -11.56
CA PRO A 106 6.24 10.46 -10.75
C PRO A 106 4.84 10.68 -11.33
N LEU A 107 4.62 11.79 -12.03
CA LEU A 107 3.33 12.10 -12.67
C LEU A 107 2.99 11.13 -13.82
N LEU A 108 3.98 10.69 -14.59
CA LEU A 108 3.78 9.71 -15.66
C LEU A 108 3.40 8.35 -15.06
N VAL A 109 4.05 7.96 -13.96
CA VAL A 109 3.74 6.74 -13.22
C VAL A 109 2.32 6.80 -12.66
N SER A 110 1.94 7.91 -12.03
CA SER A 110 0.57 8.15 -11.52
C SER A 110 -0.47 7.97 -12.62
N ARG A 111 -0.25 8.61 -13.78
CA ARG A 111 -1.15 8.54 -14.92
C ARG A 111 -1.26 7.12 -15.46
N ALA A 112 -0.13 6.43 -15.61
CA ALA A 112 -0.09 5.05 -16.08
C ALA A 112 -0.84 4.11 -15.15
N ILE A 113 -0.64 4.23 -13.83
CA ILE A 113 -1.38 3.44 -12.84
C ILE A 113 -2.88 3.70 -12.98
N ARG A 114 -3.34 4.95 -13.06
CA ARG A 114 -4.78 5.22 -13.24
C ARG A 114 -5.33 4.64 -14.54
N GLN A 115 -4.59 4.76 -15.64
CA GLN A 115 -5.01 4.22 -16.93
C GLN A 115 -5.16 2.69 -16.86
N GLY A 116 -4.17 1.97 -16.34
CA GLY A 116 -4.25 0.52 -16.28
C GLY A 116 -5.23 0.02 -15.22
N ALA A 117 -5.41 0.74 -14.12
CA ALA A 117 -6.44 0.41 -13.12
C ALA A 117 -7.87 0.56 -13.67
N ALA A 118 -8.08 1.40 -14.67
CA ALA A 118 -9.38 1.57 -15.33
C ALA A 118 -9.71 0.44 -16.35
N LEU A 119 -8.74 -0.41 -16.71
CA LEU A 119 -8.95 -1.47 -17.71
C LEU A 119 -9.60 -2.73 -17.15
N VAL A 120 -9.66 -2.86 -15.82
CA VAL A 120 -10.21 -4.04 -15.14
C VAL A 120 -11.06 -3.60 -13.95
N PRO A 121 -12.04 -4.41 -13.53
CA PRO A 121 -12.73 -4.20 -12.26
C PRO A 121 -11.74 -4.14 -11.09
N VAL A 122 -12.04 -3.34 -10.07
CA VAL A 122 -11.12 -3.10 -8.94
C VAL A 122 -10.88 -4.38 -8.14
N GLU A 123 -11.88 -5.23 -8.03
CA GLU A 123 -11.78 -6.55 -7.40
C GLU A 123 -10.81 -7.46 -8.15
N THR A 124 -10.81 -7.38 -9.48
CA THR A 124 -9.85 -8.10 -10.32
C THR A 124 -8.44 -7.55 -10.12
N LEU A 125 -8.29 -6.23 -10.08
CA LEU A 125 -7.01 -5.58 -9.78
C LEU A 125 -6.46 -6.03 -8.41
N MET A 126 -7.29 -6.05 -7.37
CA MET A 126 -6.93 -6.52 -6.03
C MET A 126 -6.49 -7.99 -6.04
N ARG A 127 -7.23 -8.87 -6.73
CA ARG A 127 -6.90 -10.30 -6.83
C ARG A 127 -5.57 -10.53 -7.57
N LEU A 128 -5.34 -9.83 -8.68
CA LEU A 128 -4.09 -9.90 -9.44
C LEU A 128 -2.93 -9.32 -8.64
N GLY A 129 -3.14 -8.21 -7.93
CA GLY A 129 -2.13 -7.58 -7.09
C GLY A 129 -1.68 -8.50 -5.95
N ALA A 130 -2.62 -9.17 -5.29
CA ALA A 130 -2.32 -10.18 -4.27
C ALA A 130 -1.52 -11.36 -4.84
N ALA A 131 -1.82 -11.81 -6.07
CA ALA A 131 -1.03 -12.85 -6.75
C ALA A 131 0.39 -12.38 -7.08
N MET A 132 0.56 -11.12 -7.52
CA MET A 132 1.87 -10.54 -7.80
C MET A 132 2.73 -10.39 -6.53
N VAL A 133 2.13 -9.97 -5.41
CA VAL A 133 2.81 -9.95 -4.11
C VAL A 133 3.28 -11.36 -3.73
N ARG A 134 2.43 -12.38 -3.87
CA ARG A 134 2.84 -13.78 -3.60
C ARG A 134 3.97 -14.24 -4.52
N GLU A 135 3.99 -13.84 -5.79
CA GLU A 135 5.07 -14.21 -6.73
C GLU A 135 6.41 -13.60 -6.33
N PHE A 136 6.44 -12.33 -5.90
CA PHE A 136 7.70 -11.58 -5.79
C PHE A 136 8.10 -11.15 -4.37
N ALA A 137 7.22 -11.23 -3.36
CA ALA A 137 7.58 -10.90 -1.98
C ALA A 137 8.36 -12.02 -1.26
N VAL A 138 8.34 -13.26 -1.78
CA VAL A 138 8.88 -14.47 -1.10
C VAL A 138 10.43 -14.56 -1.12
N THR A 139 11.16 -13.58 -1.64
CA THR A 139 12.63 -13.62 -1.70
C THR A 139 13.38 -13.29 -0.41
N ALA A 140 12.72 -13.19 0.75
CA ALA A 140 13.39 -13.11 2.07
C ALA A 140 13.20 -14.42 2.84
N VAL A 141 13.98 -15.45 2.47
CA VAL A 141 14.03 -16.71 3.22
C VAL A 141 15.04 -16.58 4.36
N THR A 142 14.52 -16.41 5.57
CA THR A 142 15.11 -17.05 6.76
C THR A 142 14.03 -17.98 7.31
N PRO A 143 14.27 -19.31 7.40
CA PRO A 143 13.25 -20.23 7.89
C PRO A 143 12.95 -19.92 9.38
N PRO A 144 11.67 -19.85 9.80
CA PRO A 144 11.35 -19.69 11.21
C PRO A 144 11.65 -20.98 11.97
N VAL A 145 12.47 -20.88 13.02
CA VAL A 145 12.65 -21.93 14.03
C VAL A 145 11.49 -21.85 15.01
N THR A 146 10.25 -22.07 14.55
CA THR A 146 9.08 -22.51 15.35
C THR A 146 7.84 -22.57 14.47
N PRO A 147 7.03 -23.66 14.51
CA PRO A 147 5.80 -23.75 13.76
C PRO A 147 4.70 -23.04 14.56
N VAL A 148 4.51 -21.75 14.34
CA VAL A 148 3.24 -21.10 14.69
C VAL A 148 2.42 -21.05 13.42
N ALA A 149 1.33 -21.84 13.40
CA ALA A 149 0.37 -21.90 12.33
C ALA A 149 -0.35 -20.54 12.17
N THR A 150 0.26 -19.63 11.43
CA THR A 150 -0.38 -18.41 10.93
C THR A 150 -0.17 -18.41 9.42
N GLN A 151 -1.11 -19.08 8.75
CA GLN A 151 -1.56 -18.97 7.36
C GLN A 151 -0.79 -18.07 6.36
N VAL A 152 0.53 -18.22 6.28
CA VAL A 152 1.38 -17.68 5.21
C VAL A 152 2.14 -18.86 4.61
N ASP A 153 1.44 -19.90 4.20
CA ASP A 153 2.04 -20.98 3.42
C ASP A 153 1.01 -21.57 2.46
N ALA A 154 1.09 -21.11 1.22
CA ALA A 154 0.82 -21.99 0.10
C ALA A 154 1.78 -21.60 -1.04
N PRO A 155 2.77 -22.44 -1.40
CA PRO A 155 3.47 -22.27 -2.67
C PRO A 155 2.43 -22.21 -3.80
N SER A 156 2.73 -21.42 -4.84
CA SER A 156 1.84 -21.20 -6.00
C SER A 156 1.18 -22.50 -6.43
N THR A 157 -0.09 -22.70 -6.09
CA THR A 157 -0.76 -23.97 -6.37
C THR A 157 -1.02 -24.00 -7.87
N PRO A 158 -0.52 -25.02 -8.61
CA PRO A 158 -0.80 -25.15 -10.03
C PRO A 158 -2.32 -25.16 -10.25
N GLY A 159 -2.83 -24.15 -10.96
CA GLY A 159 -4.28 -23.98 -11.20
C GLY A 159 -4.98 -22.88 -10.41
N ARG A 160 -4.36 -22.24 -9.40
CA ARG A 160 -4.98 -21.07 -8.71
C ARG A 160 -4.63 -19.74 -9.39
N ASP A 161 -3.42 -19.62 -9.93
CA ASP A 161 -2.90 -18.39 -10.52
C ASP A 161 -2.91 -18.40 -12.07
N TRP A 162 -3.68 -19.30 -12.70
CA TRP A 162 -3.76 -19.38 -14.17
C TRP A 162 -4.25 -18.07 -14.79
N LEU A 163 -5.30 -17.47 -14.19
CA LEU A 163 -5.85 -16.19 -14.64
C LEU A 163 -4.83 -15.06 -14.50
N TYR A 164 -4.02 -15.09 -13.43
CA TYR A 164 -2.94 -14.13 -13.23
C TYR A 164 -1.86 -14.24 -14.32
N ARG A 165 -1.41 -15.47 -14.62
CA ARG A 165 -0.42 -15.71 -15.67
C ARG A 165 -0.97 -15.44 -17.08
N GLN A 166 -2.26 -15.66 -17.31
CA GLN A 166 -2.89 -15.34 -18.59
C GLN A 166 -3.11 -13.85 -18.78
N ALA A 167 -3.54 -13.13 -17.73
CA ALA A 167 -3.75 -11.69 -17.78
C ALA A 167 -2.42 -10.92 -17.89
N LEU A 168 -1.36 -11.43 -17.28
CA LEU A 168 -0.05 -10.77 -17.20
C LEU A 168 1.05 -11.72 -17.68
N PRO A 169 1.15 -12.03 -19.00
CA PRO A 169 2.04 -13.09 -19.49
C PRO A 169 3.54 -12.80 -19.37
N ASP A 170 3.96 -11.54 -19.47
CA ASP A 170 5.38 -11.16 -19.52
C ASP A 170 6.00 -11.08 -18.11
N TYR A 171 6.84 -12.07 -17.78
CA TYR A 171 7.52 -12.14 -16.48
C TYR A 171 8.44 -10.95 -16.21
N HIS A 172 9.22 -10.51 -17.20
CA HIS A 172 10.19 -9.43 -17.01
C HIS A 172 9.49 -8.11 -16.76
N ARG A 173 8.39 -7.86 -17.47
CA ARG A 173 7.56 -6.68 -17.24
C ARG A 173 6.87 -6.73 -15.88
N ARG A 174 6.33 -7.89 -15.46
CA ARG A 174 5.76 -8.06 -14.11
C ARG A 174 6.78 -7.73 -13.03
N ARG A 175 7.99 -8.30 -13.14
CA ARG A 175 9.08 -8.07 -12.20
C ARG A 175 9.49 -6.60 -12.15
N PHE A 176 9.68 -5.97 -13.31
CA PHE A 176 10.02 -4.55 -13.39
C PHE A 176 8.97 -3.66 -12.72
N CYS A 177 7.69 -3.85 -13.04
CA CYS A 177 6.60 -3.07 -12.44
C CYS A 177 6.53 -3.28 -10.93
N PHE A 178 6.69 -4.52 -10.47
CA PHE A 178 6.70 -4.82 -9.04
C PHE A 178 7.88 -4.18 -8.32
N ASP A 179 9.10 -4.34 -8.83
CA ASP A 179 10.31 -3.77 -8.23
C ASP A 179 10.25 -2.23 -8.20
N LEU A 180 9.73 -1.60 -9.27
CA LEU A 180 9.53 -0.16 -9.29
C LEU A 180 8.57 0.28 -8.18
N MET A 181 7.40 -0.35 -8.08
CA MET A 181 6.40 0.06 -7.09
C MET A 181 6.77 -0.32 -5.66
N ARG A 182 7.61 -1.33 -5.49
CA ARG A 182 8.08 -1.81 -4.18
C ARG A 182 9.21 -0.97 -3.62
N PHE A 183 10.20 -0.63 -4.43
CA PHE A 183 11.42 0.01 -3.93
C PHE A 183 11.44 1.54 -4.09
N ASP A 184 10.63 2.09 -5.00
CA ASP A 184 10.53 3.55 -5.18
C ASP A 184 9.32 4.14 -4.46
N ALA A 185 9.51 4.44 -3.17
CA ALA A 185 8.47 5.03 -2.31
C ALA A 185 8.07 6.47 -2.70
N ARG A 186 8.76 7.10 -3.67
CA ARG A 186 8.41 8.42 -4.22
C ARG A 186 7.40 8.31 -5.35
N GLN A 187 7.07 7.11 -5.80
CA GLN A 187 6.02 6.95 -6.78
C GLN A 187 4.67 7.20 -6.10
N PRO A 188 3.72 7.86 -6.78
CA PRO A 188 2.37 8.09 -6.28
C PRO A 188 1.52 6.81 -6.28
N SER A 189 0.68 6.64 -5.27
CA SER A 189 -0.26 5.51 -5.17
C SER A 189 -1.70 6.02 -5.09
N PRO A 190 -2.58 5.69 -6.05
CA PRO A 190 -4.00 5.93 -5.87
C PRO A 190 -4.56 5.13 -4.68
N LEU A 191 -5.69 5.60 -4.15
CA LEU A 191 -6.44 4.87 -3.13
C LEU A 191 -7.33 3.79 -3.75
N ILE A 192 -7.50 2.66 -3.06
CA ILE A 192 -8.65 1.76 -3.23
C ILE A 192 -9.70 2.21 -2.22
N VAL A 193 -10.90 2.49 -2.70
CA VAL A 193 -12.04 2.95 -1.90
C VAL A 193 -13.05 1.81 -1.81
N ARG A 194 -13.45 1.46 -0.59
CA ARG A 194 -14.58 0.58 -0.29
C ARG A 194 -15.76 1.46 0.09
N LEU A 195 -16.74 1.51 -0.80
CA LEU A 195 -17.98 2.26 -0.61
C LEU A 195 -18.87 1.54 0.41
N ASP A 196 -19.79 2.26 1.07
CA ASP A 196 -20.74 1.70 2.04
C ASP A 196 -21.61 0.56 1.46
N GLY A 197 -21.86 0.57 0.15
CA GLY A 197 -22.55 -0.51 -0.56
C GLY A 197 -21.71 -1.77 -0.81
N GLY A 198 -20.46 -1.83 -0.34
CA GLY A 198 -19.55 -2.97 -0.50
C GLY A 198 -18.78 -3.01 -1.83
N ALA A 199 -19.10 -2.12 -2.76
CA ALA A 199 -18.38 -2.00 -4.03
C ALA A 199 -17.01 -1.31 -3.86
N TYR A 200 -16.07 -1.62 -4.75
CA TYR A 200 -14.74 -1.02 -4.76
C TYR A 200 -14.55 -0.05 -5.92
N ALA A 201 -13.82 1.03 -5.67
CA ALA A 201 -13.47 2.05 -6.66
C ALA A 201 -12.00 2.45 -6.55
N VAL A 202 -11.43 2.98 -7.63
CA VAL A 202 -10.12 3.65 -7.62
C VAL A 202 -10.32 5.11 -7.29
N GLY A 203 -9.76 5.54 -6.18
CA GLY A 203 -9.81 6.91 -5.70
C GLY A 203 -8.70 7.80 -6.25
N ALA A 204 -8.57 8.96 -5.64
CA ALA A 204 -7.54 9.93 -5.90
C ALA A 204 -6.18 9.42 -5.42
N THR A 205 -5.15 10.10 -5.89
CA THR A 205 -3.80 9.96 -5.37
C THR A 205 -3.69 10.97 -4.23
N PRO A 206 -3.47 10.54 -2.98
CA PRO A 206 -3.31 11.47 -1.87
C PRO A 206 -1.98 12.22 -2.00
N PRO A 207 -1.78 13.32 -1.26
CA PRO A 207 -0.46 13.92 -1.12
C PRO A 207 0.57 12.91 -0.60
N ALA A 208 1.85 13.25 -0.64
CA ALA A 208 2.84 12.41 0.02
C ALA A 208 2.66 12.47 1.55
N GLY A 209 3.01 11.39 2.24
CA GLY A 209 2.99 11.32 3.70
C GLY A 209 4.06 12.21 4.34
N PRO A 210 4.21 12.16 5.69
CA PRO A 210 5.08 13.06 6.44
C PRO A 210 6.55 13.02 5.99
N ASP A 211 7.01 11.87 5.47
CA ASP A 211 8.39 11.68 4.98
C ASP A 211 8.55 12.01 3.49
N GLY A 212 7.56 12.64 2.85
CA GLY A 212 7.55 12.91 1.41
C GLY A 212 7.42 11.65 0.54
N THR A 213 6.91 10.55 1.12
CA THR A 213 6.74 9.26 0.44
C THR A 213 5.29 8.76 0.53
N TRP A 214 4.91 7.86 -0.37
CA TRP A 214 3.63 7.16 -0.31
C TRP A 214 3.80 5.81 0.40
N ALA A 215 2.79 5.42 1.18
CA ALA A 215 2.75 4.10 1.80
C ALA A 215 2.68 2.99 0.73
N ARG A 216 3.48 1.94 0.91
CA ARG A 216 3.69 0.83 -0.05
C ARG A 216 3.63 -0.51 0.66
N THR A 217 2.49 -0.78 1.27
CA THR A 217 2.28 -2.05 1.95
C THR A 217 2.25 -3.19 0.92
N LEU A 218 2.76 -4.34 1.32
CA LEU A 218 2.56 -5.60 0.60
C LEU A 218 1.17 -6.17 0.86
N ARG A 219 0.61 -5.86 2.04
CA ARG A 219 -0.67 -6.35 2.50
C ARG A 219 -1.73 -5.26 2.40
N ALA A 220 -2.94 -5.66 2.00
CA ALA A 220 -4.08 -4.76 2.00
C ALA A 220 -4.60 -4.62 3.44
N GLU A 221 -4.67 -3.39 3.93
CA GLU A 221 -5.18 -3.04 5.27
C GLU A 221 -6.22 -1.94 5.14
N TRP A 222 -7.35 -2.05 5.83
CA TRP A 222 -8.51 -1.14 5.74
C TRP A 222 -8.64 -0.27 6.97
#